data_AF-A0A9E7KL69-F1
#
_entry.id   AF-A0A9E7KL69-F1
#
_cell.length_a   1.000
_cell.length_b   1.000
_cell.length_c   1.000
_cell.angle_alpha   90.00
_cell.angle_beta   90.00
_cell.angle_gamma   90.00
#
_symmetry.space_group_name_H-M   'P 1'
#
loop_
_entity.id
_entity.type
_entity.pdbx_description
1 polymer ?
#
loop_
_entity_poly.entity_id
_entity_poly.type
_entity_poly.pdbx_seq_one_letter_code
_entity_poly.pdbx_strand_id
1 'polypeptide(L)'
;MADWSKLSMDVLGLIHDKLSIPDCIRLKAACKSWNLAFKFKHHRPPKLQSPWLMLPDHNDTVAWFFSIADKKIYKVPCPEPMISLRICIGSCHGWLITVDDNCNMHLLNPLTGVQIPLPSVTTLPFVKIVQDSQEPISKFMIGEQQRNGVVVYMVYSIWRMHRFFFHKAVLSMAPDADGSFTIVMIYSVWKRLAFARAGDEAWTSIQTPHGFHDVIHCNDKFYTASYGGTVMAWEPNGLAIVSEIISSDIDEAYIGCMMYLVESPDDNLMLIARHAGEGPIISHTSLFLVFSLDEQDLQWKKVKSLHQQTLFLGGNQSMFLPAADFPELKQNCIYFTNNILEFCGYFHYADSDIGVFNMESKKIEPIDHLGRHLNWPPSVWFFPSLS
;
A
#
# COMPACT_ATOMS: atom_id res chain seq x y z
N MET A 1 8.22 22.54 -42.00
CA MET A 1 7.83 21.95 -40.69
C MET A 1 8.78 22.50 -39.64
N ALA A 2 8.26 22.96 -38.50
CA ALA A 2 9.11 23.36 -37.38
C ALA A 2 9.73 22.12 -36.73
N ASP A 3 11.00 22.21 -36.36
CA ASP A 3 11.73 21.14 -35.67
C ASP A 3 11.49 21.23 -34.16
N TRP A 4 10.52 20.45 -33.67
CA TRP A 4 10.13 20.40 -32.26
C TRP A 4 11.20 19.79 -31.34
N SER A 5 12.22 19.12 -31.89
CA SER A 5 13.33 18.57 -31.09
C SER A 5 14.21 19.66 -30.45
N LYS A 6 14.10 20.90 -30.95
CA LYS A 6 14.85 22.09 -30.51
C LYS A 6 14.10 22.98 -29.51
N LEU A 7 12.95 22.53 -29.01
CA LEU A 7 12.26 23.26 -27.94
C LEU A 7 13.19 23.48 -26.75
N SER A 8 13.12 24.66 -26.14
CA SER A 8 13.87 24.93 -24.92
C SER A 8 13.35 24.08 -23.77
N MET A 9 14.23 23.83 -22.80
CA MET A 9 13.92 23.12 -21.56
C MET A 9 12.76 23.79 -20.79
N ASP A 10 12.60 25.10 -20.94
CA ASP A 10 11.50 25.84 -20.32
C ASP A 10 10.14 25.52 -20.92
N VAL A 11 10.06 25.47 -22.25
CA VAL A 11 8.82 25.12 -22.93
C VAL A 11 8.46 23.65 -22.69
N LEU A 12 9.45 22.75 -22.68
CA LEU A 12 9.22 21.34 -22.34
C LEU A 12 8.70 21.15 -20.91
N GLY A 13 9.19 21.95 -19.95
CA GLY A 13 8.64 21.98 -18.59
C GLY A 13 7.21 22.48 -18.52
N LEU A 14 6.84 23.50 -19.30
CA LEU A 14 5.45 23.98 -19.35
C LEU A 14 4.50 22.95 -19.99
N ILE A 15 4.98 22.18 -20.97
CA ILE A 15 4.23 21.08 -21.57
C ILE A 15 4.06 19.97 -20.53
N HIS A 16 5.12 19.59 -19.81
CA HIS A 16 5.08 18.59 -18.74
C HIS A 16 3.95 18.83 -17.74
N ASP A 17 3.84 20.07 -17.23
CA ASP A 17 2.88 20.47 -16.22
C ASP A 17 1.41 20.31 -16.67
N LYS A 18 1.18 20.10 -17.98
CA LYS A 18 -0.15 19.93 -18.59
C LYS A 18 -0.45 18.50 -18.99
N LEU A 19 0.53 17.60 -18.95
CA LEU A 19 0.37 16.23 -19.41
C LEU A 19 -0.06 15.29 -18.29
N SER A 20 -0.80 14.26 -18.68
CA SER A 20 -1.09 13.10 -17.84
C SER A 20 0.15 12.22 -17.69
N ILE A 21 0.22 11.36 -16.67
CA ILE A 21 1.31 10.39 -16.50
C ILE A 21 1.58 9.57 -17.79
N PRO A 22 0.56 8.96 -18.45
CA PRO A 22 0.78 8.20 -19.67
C PRO A 22 1.41 9.04 -20.79
N ASP A 23 0.99 10.30 -20.91
CA ASP A 23 1.53 11.19 -21.94
C ASP A 23 2.95 11.64 -21.59
N CYS A 24 3.27 11.87 -20.32
CA CYS A 24 4.64 12.11 -19.86
C CYS A 24 5.57 10.93 -20.18
N ILE A 25 5.13 9.70 -19.94
CA ILE A 25 5.90 8.49 -20.25
C ILE A 25 6.14 8.38 -21.76
N ARG A 26 5.11 8.59 -22.59
CA ARG A 26 5.23 8.60 -24.06
C ARG A 26 6.16 9.71 -24.54
N LEU A 27 6.08 10.88 -23.94
CA LEU A 27 6.91 12.03 -24.30
C LEU A 27 8.39 11.80 -23.96
N LYS A 28 8.68 11.19 -22.80
CA LYS A 28 10.04 10.75 -22.40
C LYS A 28 10.61 9.71 -23.37
N ALA A 29 9.76 8.88 -23.98
CA ALA A 29 10.18 7.87 -24.96
C ALA A 29 10.42 8.44 -26.38
N ALA A 30 9.99 9.67 -26.67
CA ALA A 30 10.05 10.23 -28.02
C ALA A 30 11.48 10.60 -28.47
N CYS A 31 12.29 11.23 -27.62
CA CYS A 31 13.69 11.52 -27.91
C CYS A 31 14.55 11.76 -26.65
N LYS A 32 15.88 11.63 -26.79
CA LYS A 32 16.84 11.83 -25.68
C LYS A 32 16.79 13.25 -25.10
N SER A 33 16.64 14.27 -25.94
CA SER A 33 16.56 15.68 -25.50
C SER A 33 15.38 15.89 -24.56
N TRP A 34 14.21 15.40 -24.95
CA TRP A 34 13.00 15.49 -24.12
C TRP A 34 13.14 14.66 -22.85
N ASN A 35 13.64 13.42 -22.93
CA ASN A 35 13.90 12.59 -21.75
C ASN A 35 14.79 13.31 -20.72
N LEU A 36 15.89 13.92 -21.17
CA LEU A 36 16.78 14.71 -20.32
C LEU A 36 16.06 15.93 -19.73
N ALA A 37 15.19 16.59 -20.51
CA ALA A 37 14.43 17.73 -20.02
C ALA A 37 13.61 17.45 -18.76
N PHE A 38 13.10 16.24 -18.64
CA PHE A 38 12.34 15.81 -17.46
C PHE A 38 13.20 15.42 -16.26
N LYS A 39 14.50 15.19 -16.42
CA LYS A 39 15.41 14.87 -15.31
C LYS A 39 15.95 16.11 -14.60
N PHE A 40 15.92 17.27 -15.25
CA PHE A 40 16.61 18.48 -14.80
C PHE A 40 15.69 19.58 -14.26
N LYS A 41 14.38 19.32 -14.09
CA LYS A 41 13.46 20.29 -13.46
C LYS A 41 12.83 19.75 -12.19
N HIS A 42 13.25 20.34 -11.07
CA HIS A 42 12.68 20.21 -9.72
C HIS A 42 11.84 21.43 -9.31
N HIS A 43 11.27 22.18 -10.25
CA HIS A 43 10.72 23.51 -9.91
C HIS A 43 9.31 23.50 -9.32
N ARG A 44 8.59 22.38 -9.39
CA ARG A 44 7.26 22.23 -8.76
C ARG A 44 7.12 20.82 -8.21
N PRO A 45 6.45 20.65 -7.06
CA PRO A 45 6.07 19.34 -6.59
C PRO A 45 5.24 18.62 -7.68
N PRO A 46 5.41 17.31 -7.87
CA PRO A 46 4.62 16.54 -8.82
C PRO A 46 3.14 16.80 -8.58
N LYS A 47 2.40 17.19 -9.63
CA LYS A 47 0.95 17.35 -9.52
C LYS A 47 0.35 15.99 -9.17
N LEU A 48 -0.46 15.93 -8.10
CA LEU A 48 -1.19 14.73 -7.70
C LEU A 48 -2.06 14.22 -8.87
N GLN A 49 -1.99 12.92 -9.13
CA GLN A 49 -2.63 12.28 -10.28
C GLN A 49 -3.76 11.38 -9.83
N SER A 50 -4.71 11.13 -10.74
CA SER A 50 -5.75 10.12 -10.49
C SER A 50 -5.11 8.79 -10.14
N PRO A 51 -5.63 8.09 -9.11
CA PRO A 51 -5.09 6.81 -8.70
C PRO A 51 -5.31 5.75 -9.79
N TRP A 52 -4.36 4.83 -9.85
CA TRP A 52 -4.43 3.64 -10.66
C TRP A 52 -4.63 2.43 -9.76
N LEU A 53 -5.34 1.42 -10.24
CA LEU A 53 -5.47 0.14 -9.57
C LEU A 53 -4.52 -0.86 -10.20
N MET A 54 -3.51 -1.32 -9.47
CA MET A 54 -2.67 -2.43 -9.92
C MET A 54 -3.50 -3.71 -9.89
N LEU A 55 -3.55 -4.41 -11.02
CA LEU A 55 -4.29 -5.64 -11.20
C LEU A 55 -3.37 -6.86 -11.27
N PRO A 56 -3.77 -7.99 -10.66
CA PRO A 56 -3.09 -9.26 -10.87
C PRO A 56 -3.21 -9.73 -12.33
N ASP A 57 -2.11 -10.25 -12.88
CA ASP A 57 -2.07 -10.93 -14.18
C ASP A 57 -1.24 -12.22 -14.09
N HIS A 58 -1.57 -13.20 -14.94
CA HIS A 58 -1.02 -14.54 -14.87
C HIS A 58 0.26 -14.76 -15.68
N ASN A 59 0.64 -13.91 -16.64
CA ASN A 59 1.62 -14.35 -17.65
C ASN A 59 2.53 -13.27 -18.27
N ASP A 60 2.52 -12.01 -17.80
CA ASP A 60 3.30 -10.95 -18.44
C ASP A 60 4.53 -10.49 -17.61
N THR A 61 5.53 -9.93 -18.30
CA THR A 61 6.62 -9.10 -17.73
C THR A 61 6.19 -7.66 -17.43
N VAL A 62 4.89 -7.36 -17.59
CA VAL A 62 4.31 -6.03 -17.42
C VAL A 62 3.36 -6.01 -16.22
N ALA A 63 3.35 -4.90 -15.48
CA ALA A 63 2.32 -4.60 -14.51
C ALA A 63 1.11 -3.99 -15.21
N TRP A 64 -0.09 -4.44 -14.84
CA TRP A 64 -1.35 -3.93 -15.36
C TRP A 64 -1.93 -2.91 -14.37
N PHE A 65 -2.17 -1.70 -14.85
CA PHE A 65 -2.73 -0.61 -14.06
C PHE A 65 -4.02 -0.11 -14.69
N PHE A 66 -5.15 -0.29 -14.01
CA PHE A 66 -6.41 0.32 -14.42
C PHE A 66 -6.47 1.78 -13.97
N SER A 67 -6.58 2.71 -14.91
CA SER A 67 -6.80 4.14 -14.64
C SER A 67 -8.29 4.42 -14.51
N ILE A 68 -8.71 4.97 -13.36
CA ILE A 68 -10.10 5.37 -13.15
C ILE A 68 -10.49 6.51 -14.10
N ALA A 69 -9.60 7.49 -14.28
CA ALA A 69 -9.82 8.64 -15.16
C ALA A 69 -10.02 8.22 -16.62
N ASP A 70 -9.15 7.36 -17.12
CA ASP A 70 -9.16 6.98 -18.54
C ASP A 70 -10.08 5.80 -18.85
N LYS A 71 -10.53 5.08 -17.81
CA LYS A 71 -11.30 3.83 -17.91
C LYS A 71 -10.60 2.78 -18.78
N LYS A 72 -9.27 2.69 -18.63
CA LYS A 72 -8.37 1.88 -19.47
C LYS A 72 -7.29 1.22 -18.63
N ILE A 73 -6.80 0.08 -19.13
CA ILE A 73 -5.65 -0.62 -18.57
C ILE A 73 -4.38 -0.15 -19.28
N TYR A 74 -3.44 0.35 -18.50
CA TYR A 74 -2.07 0.62 -18.90
C TYR A 74 -1.18 -0.58 -18.58
N LYS A 75 -0.40 -1.01 -19.57
CA LYS A 75 0.61 -2.05 -19.42
C LYS A 75 1.97 -1.39 -19.24
N VAL A 76 2.56 -1.54 -18.07
CA VAL A 76 3.83 -0.90 -17.72
C VAL A 76 4.91 -1.97 -17.60
N PRO A 77 5.98 -1.93 -18.43
CA PRO A 77 7.09 -2.86 -18.30
C PRO A 77 7.73 -2.77 -16.91
N CYS A 78 7.93 -3.93 -16.28
CA CYS A 78 8.60 -3.99 -14.98
C CYS A 78 9.93 -4.74 -15.09
N PRO A 79 10.92 -4.36 -14.29
CA PRO A 79 12.19 -5.07 -14.21
C PRO A 79 12.04 -6.44 -13.52
N GLU A 80 13.01 -7.33 -13.75
CA GLU A 80 13.11 -8.61 -13.03
C GLU A 80 13.39 -8.41 -11.52
N PRO A 81 12.94 -9.32 -10.63
CA PRO A 81 12.05 -10.47 -10.90
C PRO A 81 10.65 -10.07 -11.39
N MET A 82 10.04 -10.85 -12.29
CA MET A 82 8.72 -10.55 -12.88
C MET A 82 7.67 -10.15 -11.83
N ILE A 83 6.92 -9.06 -12.08
CA ILE A 83 5.90 -8.54 -11.15
C ILE A 83 4.79 -9.55 -10.86
N SER A 84 4.50 -10.45 -11.80
CA SER A 84 3.52 -11.55 -11.65
C SER A 84 3.95 -12.61 -10.63
N LEU A 85 5.24 -12.67 -10.29
CA LEU A 85 5.79 -13.54 -9.25
C LEU A 85 5.89 -12.86 -7.89
N ARG A 86 5.39 -11.62 -7.77
CA ARG A 86 5.45 -10.83 -6.54
C ARG A 86 4.07 -10.64 -5.93
N ILE A 87 4.03 -10.54 -4.61
CA ILE A 87 2.91 -9.91 -3.90
C ILE A 87 3.25 -8.45 -3.61
N CYS A 88 2.22 -7.60 -3.57
CA CYS A 88 2.34 -6.21 -3.14
C CYS A 88 1.80 -6.09 -1.72
N ILE A 89 2.61 -5.57 -0.81
CA ILE A 89 2.27 -5.38 0.61
C ILE A 89 2.21 -3.90 0.98
N GLY A 90 2.34 -3.00 0.03
CA GLY A 90 2.39 -1.58 0.31
C GLY A 90 2.48 -0.75 -0.95
N SER A 91 1.91 0.44 -0.89
CA SER A 91 1.99 1.44 -1.96
C SER A 91 1.90 2.83 -1.34
N CYS A 92 2.95 3.63 -1.51
CA CYS A 92 3.05 4.99 -0.99
C CYS A 92 4.09 5.76 -1.80
N HIS A 93 3.94 7.08 -1.89
CA HIS A 93 4.88 7.99 -2.56
C HIS A 93 5.23 7.63 -4.03
N GLY A 94 4.36 6.94 -4.77
CA GLY A 94 4.65 6.47 -6.13
C GLY A 94 5.54 5.22 -6.20
N TRP A 95 5.75 4.55 -5.06
CA TRP A 95 6.50 3.30 -4.94
C TRP A 95 5.59 2.17 -4.49
N LEU A 96 5.86 0.97 -5.01
CA LEU A 96 5.30 -0.30 -4.54
C LEU A 96 6.29 -0.96 -3.59
N ILE A 97 5.77 -1.61 -2.55
CA ILE A 97 6.54 -2.46 -1.65
C ILE A 97 6.15 -3.90 -1.96
N THR A 98 7.08 -4.64 -2.55
CA THR A 98 6.83 -5.96 -3.15
C THR A 98 7.64 -7.04 -2.48
N VAL A 99 7.13 -8.27 -2.50
CA VAL A 99 7.84 -9.48 -2.05
C VAL A 99 7.84 -10.49 -3.18
N ASP A 100 9.02 -10.93 -3.60
CA ASP A 100 9.18 -11.91 -4.68
C ASP A 100 8.97 -13.37 -4.23
N ASP A 101 9.07 -14.29 -5.17
CA ASP A 101 8.92 -15.75 -4.98
C ASP A 101 10.01 -16.37 -4.09
N ASN A 102 11.08 -15.64 -3.78
CA ASN A 102 12.11 -16.04 -2.83
C ASN A 102 11.94 -15.35 -1.47
N CYS A 103 10.83 -14.64 -1.27
CA CYS A 103 10.55 -13.81 -0.10
C CYS A 103 11.54 -12.65 0.09
N ASN A 104 12.25 -12.23 -0.95
CA ASN A 104 13.02 -10.99 -0.91
C ASN A 104 12.08 -9.80 -1.10
N MET A 105 12.34 -8.75 -0.33
CA MET A 105 11.53 -7.55 -0.32
C MET A 105 12.20 -6.46 -1.17
N HIS A 106 11.41 -5.74 -1.96
CA HIS A 106 11.91 -4.71 -2.86
C HIS A 106 10.96 -3.51 -2.88
N LEU A 107 11.54 -2.30 -2.84
CA LEU A 107 10.85 -1.10 -3.31
C LEU A 107 10.93 -1.07 -4.83
N LEU A 108 9.80 -0.88 -5.50
CA LEU A 108 9.70 -0.82 -6.95
C LEU A 108 8.94 0.44 -7.35
N ASN A 109 9.57 1.30 -8.14
CA ASN A 109 8.84 2.34 -8.86
C ASN A 109 8.47 1.78 -10.25
N PRO A 110 7.19 1.46 -10.51
CA PRO A 110 6.80 0.82 -11.76
C PRO A 110 6.96 1.74 -12.97
N LEU A 111 6.93 3.07 -12.79
CA LEU A 111 7.01 4.03 -13.90
C LEU A 111 8.44 4.32 -14.34
N THR A 112 9.40 4.27 -13.40
CA THR A 112 10.82 4.50 -13.68
C THR A 112 11.60 3.20 -13.84
N GLY A 113 11.06 2.08 -13.33
CA GLY A 113 11.73 0.78 -13.30
C GLY A 113 12.85 0.68 -12.25
N VAL A 114 13.01 1.69 -11.38
CA VAL A 114 14.01 1.65 -10.31
C VAL A 114 13.57 0.65 -9.24
N GLN A 115 14.53 -0.12 -8.75
CA GLN A 115 14.36 -1.06 -7.65
C GLN A 115 15.39 -0.84 -6.56
N ILE A 116 14.94 -0.94 -5.30
CA ILE A 116 15.80 -0.87 -4.13
C ILE A 116 15.54 -2.12 -3.30
N PRO A 117 16.53 -3.01 -3.10
CA PRO A 117 16.37 -4.15 -2.24
C PRO A 117 16.21 -3.70 -0.79
N LEU A 118 15.32 -4.37 -0.06
CA LEU A 118 15.15 -4.23 1.38
C LEU A 118 15.86 -5.39 2.09
N PRO A 119 16.10 -5.31 3.42
CA PRO A 119 16.71 -6.41 4.15
C PRO A 119 15.98 -7.74 3.96
N SER A 120 16.73 -8.84 3.95
CA SER A 120 16.13 -10.17 3.88
C SER A 120 15.28 -10.46 5.11
N VAL A 121 14.15 -11.13 4.94
CA VAL A 121 13.32 -11.59 6.07
C VAL A 121 14.10 -12.50 7.03
N THR A 122 15.17 -13.15 6.58
CA THR A 122 16.03 -14.03 7.37
C THR A 122 16.92 -13.28 8.36
N THR A 123 17.01 -11.96 8.28
CA THR A 123 17.72 -11.18 9.31
C THR A 123 16.92 -11.09 10.60
N LEU A 124 15.61 -11.38 10.56
CA LEU A 124 14.81 -11.56 11.77
C LEU A 124 15.29 -12.84 12.49
N PRO A 125 15.67 -12.77 13.78
CA PRO A 125 16.39 -13.85 14.46
C PRO A 125 15.59 -15.16 14.59
N PHE A 126 14.27 -15.09 14.42
CA PHE A 126 13.37 -16.23 14.50
C PHE A 126 13.00 -16.82 13.12
N VAL A 127 13.54 -16.29 12.01
CA VAL A 127 13.29 -16.81 10.65
C VAL A 127 14.55 -17.48 10.11
N LYS A 128 14.44 -18.75 9.72
CA LYS A 128 15.54 -19.51 9.14
C LYS A 128 15.11 -20.16 7.83
N ILE A 129 16.01 -20.19 6.85
CA ILE A 129 15.79 -20.99 5.64
C ILE A 129 16.09 -22.45 5.96
N VAL A 130 15.20 -23.33 5.55
CA VAL A 130 15.37 -24.77 5.54
C VAL A 130 15.57 -25.18 4.09
N GLN A 131 16.80 -25.57 3.75
CA GLN A 131 17.12 -26.21 2.48
C GLN A 131 17.06 -27.72 2.69
N ASP A 132 16.14 -28.37 2.00
CA ASP A 132 16.12 -29.82 1.89
C ASP A 132 17.01 -30.22 0.70
N SER A 133 17.92 -31.18 0.88
CA SER A 133 18.78 -31.65 -0.21
C SER A 133 18.00 -32.35 -1.33
N GLN A 134 16.73 -32.70 -1.10
CA GLN A 134 15.85 -33.34 -2.08
C GLN A 134 14.77 -32.43 -2.67
N GLU A 135 14.49 -31.26 -2.09
CA GLU A 135 13.52 -30.31 -2.66
C GLU A 135 14.18 -29.00 -3.11
N PRO A 136 13.96 -28.57 -4.37
CA PRO A 136 14.57 -27.34 -4.89
C PRO A 136 13.94 -26.05 -4.31
N ILE A 137 12.83 -26.15 -3.57
CA ILE A 137 12.05 -25.00 -3.11
C ILE A 137 12.41 -24.69 -1.65
N SER A 138 12.89 -23.48 -1.40
CA SER A 138 13.21 -22.98 -0.06
C SER A 138 11.97 -23.00 0.85
N LYS A 139 12.09 -23.65 2.02
CA LYS A 139 11.11 -23.56 3.11
C LYS A 139 11.64 -22.63 4.19
N PHE A 140 10.76 -22.05 4.99
CA PHE A 140 11.10 -21.14 6.08
C PHE A 140 10.67 -21.75 7.41
N MET A 141 11.60 -21.87 8.35
CA MET A 141 11.30 -22.21 9.74
C MET A 141 11.14 -20.92 10.53
N ILE A 142 9.98 -20.75 11.16
CA ILE A 142 9.63 -19.57 11.95
C ILE A 142 9.50 -19.99 13.41
N GLY A 143 10.32 -19.39 14.27
CA GLY A 143 10.22 -19.52 15.72
C GLY A 143 9.19 -18.56 16.28
N GLU A 144 8.10 -19.08 16.83
CA GLU A 144 7.06 -18.29 17.47
C GLU A 144 7.11 -18.48 18.98
N GLN A 145 7.34 -17.38 19.70
CA GLN A 145 7.30 -17.39 21.16
C GLN A 145 5.84 -17.35 21.63
N GLN A 146 5.43 -18.38 22.34
CA GLN A 146 4.11 -18.53 22.95
C GLN A 146 4.00 -17.72 24.25
N ARG A 147 2.76 -17.53 24.74
CA ARG A 147 2.48 -16.79 25.99
C ARG A 147 3.17 -17.38 27.22
N ASN A 148 3.44 -18.69 27.23
CA ASN A 148 4.14 -19.40 28.31
C ASN A 148 5.68 -19.36 28.16
N GLY A 149 6.21 -18.61 27.20
CA GLY A 149 7.64 -18.48 26.92
C GLY A 149 8.24 -19.59 26.05
N VAL A 150 7.49 -20.64 25.72
CA VAL A 150 7.95 -21.72 24.84
C VAL A 150 8.03 -21.22 23.40
N VAL A 151 9.15 -21.50 22.72
CA VAL A 151 9.27 -21.23 21.28
C VAL A 151 8.83 -22.46 20.49
N VAL A 152 7.79 -22.29 19.68
CA VAL A 152 7.30 -23.31 18.76
C VAL A 152 7.81 -22.98 17.37
N TYR A 153 8.38 -23.97 16.67
CA TYR A 153 8.86 -23.79 15.31
C TYR A 153 7.85 -24.34 14.31
N MET A 154 7.50 -23.52 13.34
CA MET A 154 6.57 -23.85 12.27
C MET A 154 7.29 -23.72 10.92
N VAL A 155 7.03 -24.66 10.01
CA VAL A 155 7.62 -24.66 8.66
C VAL A 155 6.62 -24.12 7.64
N TYR A 156 7.02 -23.07 6.94
CA TYR A 156 6.25 -22.34 5.94
C TYR A 156 6.86 -22.60 4.55
N SER A 157 6.01 -22.94 3.58
CA SER A 157 6.38 -22.79 2.16
C SER A 157 6.38 -21.30 1.78
N ILE A 158 6.97 -20.94 0.64
CA ILE A 158 6.87 -19.58 0.06
C ILE A 158 5.41 -19.12 0.00
N TRP A 159 4.50 -19.98 -0.46
CA TRP A 159 3.08 -19.68 -0.52
C TRP A 159 2.48 -19.33 0.86
N ARG A 160 2.90 -20.04 1.93
CA ARG A 160 2.47 -19.69 3.30
C ARG A 160 3.13 -18.39 3.79
N MET A 161 4.39 -18.13 3.43
CA MET A 161 5.05 -16.86 3.75
C MET A 161 4.27 -15.69 3.16
N HIS A 162 3.98 -15.73 1.86
CA HIS A 162 3.22 -14.69 1.16
C HIS A 162 1.84 -14.41 1.77
N ARG A 163 1.18 -15.43 2.34
CA ARG A 163 -0.19 -15.30 2.86
C ARG A 163 -0.29 -14.88 4.31
N PHE A 164 0.59 -15.42 5.15
CA PHE A 164 0.46 -15.34 6.60
C PHE A 164 1.58 -14.54 7.26
N PHE A 165 2.71 -14.37 6.55
CA PHE A 165 3.85 -13.67 7.10
C PHE A 165 3.88 -12.20 6.71
N PHE A 166 3.58 -11.84 5.46
CA PHE A 166 3.60 -10.44 5.05
C PHE A 166 2.19 -9.85 5.03
N HIS A 167 2.00 -8.67 5.64
CA HIS A 167 0.68 -8.01 5.69
C HIS A 167 0.70 -6.65 5.02
N LYS A 168 1.39 -5.67 5.63
CA LYS A 168 1.45 -4.30 5.12
C LYS A 168 2.80 -3.65 5.41
N ALA A 169 3.27 -2.76 4.55
CA ALA A 169 4.43 -1.92 4.81
C ALA A 169 4.23 -0.50 4.28
N VAL A 170 4.84 0.47 4.96
CA VAL A 170 4.76 1.90 4.63
C VAL A 170 6.13 2.56 4.80
N LEU A 171 6.44 3.50 3.92
CA LEU A 171 7.63 4.34 3.95
C LEU A 171 7.35 5.67 4.66
N SER A 172 8.37 6.25 5.29
CA SER A 172 8.29 7.61 5.82
C SER A 172 8.32 8.68 4.72
N MET A 173 8.99 8.38 3.61
CA MET A 173 9.11 9.28 2.45
C MET A 173 9.53 8.52 1.19
N ALA A 174 9.46 9.19 0.05
CA ALA A 174 9.90 8.64 -1.23
C ALA A 174 11.43 8.42 -1.24
N PRO A 175 11.94 7.24 -1.64
CA PRO A 175 13.37 6.97 -1.73
C PRO A 175 14.16 7.91 -2.65
N ASP A 176 13.49 8.54 -3.61
CA ASP A 176 14.05 9.48 -4.58
C ASP A 176 13.99 10.95 -4.14
N ALA A 177 13.41 11.26 -2.97
CA ALA A 177 13.41 12.62 -2.43
C ALA A 177 14.81 13.00 -1.90
N ASP A 178 15.28 12.32 -0.85
CA ASP A 178 16.57 12.61 -0.18
C ASP A 178 17.45 11.36 0.00
N GLY A 179 17.04 10.20 -0.51
CA GLY A 179 17.75 8.92 -0.34
C GLY A 179 17.63 8.29 1.05
N SER A 180 17.21 9.05 2.06
CA SER A 180 16.90 8.55 3.40
C SER A 180 15.41 8.22 3.52
N PHE A 181 15.07 7.04 4.01
CA PHE A 181 13.71 6.68 4.40
C PHE A 181 13.75 5.69 5.56
N THR A 182 12.66 5.63 6.31
CA THR A 182 12.36 4.51 7.23
C THR A 182 11.19 3.73 6.64
N ILE A 183 11.28 2.41 6.66
CA ILE A 183 10.16 1.52 6.33
C ILE A 183 9.72 0.79 7.58
N VAL A 184 8.40 0.72 7.80
CA VAL A 184 7.79 -0.10 8.85
C VAL A 184 6.92 -1.16 8.18
N MET A 185 7.05 -2.41 8.61
CA MET A 185 6.24 -3.53 8.14
C MET A 185 5.44 -4.18 9.27
N ILE A 186 4.21 -4.53 8.98
CA ILE A 186 3.38 -5.48 9.72
C ILE A 186 3.64 -6.87 9.16
N TYR A 187 4.04 -7.80 10.02
CA TYR A 187 4.43 -9.15 9.63
C TYR A 187 4.00 -10.23 10.64
N SER A 188 4.17 -11.50 10.27
CA SER A 188 3.80 -12.73 11.00
C SER A 188 2.30 -12.92 11.24
N VAL A 189 1.90 -14.13 11.65
CA VAL A 189 0.53 -14.44 12.07
C VAL A 189 0.04 -13.61 13.25
N TRP A 190 0.96 -13.04 14.03
CA TRP A 190 0.68 -12.17 15.17
C TRP A 190 0.62 -10.69 14.79
N LYS A 191 0.81 -10.34 13.51
CA LYS A 191 0.78 -8.97 12.97
C LYS A 191 1.66 -7.98 13.77
N ARG A 192 2.91 -8.40 14.02
CA ARG A 192 3.96 -7.65 14.72
C ARG A 192 4.58 -6.60 13.82
N LEU A 193 5.38 -5.70 14.41
CA LEU A 193 6.09 -4.65 13.67
C LEU A 193 7.59 -4.92 13.57
N ALA A 194 8.16 -4.58 12.42
CA ALA A 194 9.59 -4.45 12.23
C ALA A 194 9.88 -3.21 11.39
N PHE A 195 11.07 -2.64 11.52
CA PHE A 195 11.49 -1.51 10.72
C PHE A 195 12.91 -1.68 10.18
N ALA A 196 13.21 -0.91 9.15
CA ALA A 196 14.55 -0.74 8.58
C ALA A 196 14.67 0.69 8.04
N ARG A 197 15.90 1.19 7.95
CA ARG A 197 16.24 2.47 7.31
C ARG A 197 16.92 2.23 5.98
N ALA A 198 16.99 3.28 5.16
CA ALA A 198 17.76 3.27 3.93
C ALA A 198 19.22 2.83 4.21
N GLY A 199 19.65 1.76 3.55
CA GLY A 199 20.99 1.19 3.69
C GLY A 199 21.17 0.21 4.84
N ASP A 200 20.17 -0.01 5.69
CA ASP A 200 20.24 -1.09 6.70
C ASP A 200 20.34 -2.45 6.01
N GLU A 201 21.17 -3.35 6.56
CA GLU A 201 21.31 -4.72 6.05
C GLU A 201 20.35 -5.70 6.74
N ALA A 202 19.68 -5.28 7.82
CA ALA A 202 18.83 -6.12 8.65
C ALA A 202 17.57 -5.42 9.17
N TRP A 203 16.46 -6.17 9.22
CA TRP A 203 15.25 -5.77 9.94
C TRP A 203 15.47 -5.73 11.46
N THR A 204 14.98 -4.66 12.09
CA THR A 204 14.87 -4.57 13.55
C THR A 204 13.43 -4.86 13.97
N SER A 205 13.24 -5.96 14.71
CA SER A 205 11.92 -6.32 15.26
C SER A 205 11.55 -5.38 16.42
N ILE A 206 10.32 -4.89 16.41
CA ILE A 206 9.75 -4.06 17.47
C ILE A 206 8.95 -4.94 18.41
N GLN A 207 9.17 -4.80 19.71
CA GLN A 207 8.33 -5.43 20.72
C GLN A 207 7.01 -4.68 20.81
N THR A 208 5.91 -5.36 20.54
CA THR A 208 4.58 -4.74 20.50
C THR A 208 3.64 -5.41 21.50
N PRO A 209 2.75 -4.63 22.15
CA PRO A 209 1.80 -5.20 23.12
C PRO A 209 0.73 -6.05 22.44
N HIS A 210 0.40 -5.73 21.18
CA HIS A 210 -0.67 -6.34 20.38
C HIS A 210 -0.24 -6.48 18.92
N GLY A 211 -1.09 -7.11 18.11
CA GLY A 211 -0.98 -7.14 16.65
C GLY A 211 -1.79 -6.01 15.99
N PHE A 212 -1.35 -5.58 14.80
CA PHE A 212 -1.90 -4.42 14.09
C PHE A 212 -2.56 -4.78 12.75
N HIS A 213 -3.61 -4.05 12.41
CA HIS A 213 -4.28 -4.15 11.11
C HIS A 213 -3.70 -3.16 10.09
N ASP A 214 -3.28 -1.99 10.55
CA ASP A 214 -2.78 -0.95 9.67
C ASP A 214 -1.61 -0.19 10.26
N VAL A 215 -0.79 0.36 9.37
CA VAL A 215 0.29 1.30 9.63
C VAL A 215 0.27 2.37 8.54
N ILE A 216 0.35 3.64 8.94
CA ILE A 216 0.55 4.78 8.03
C ILE A 216 1.70 5.65 8.55
N HIS A 217 2.24 6.50 7.69
CA HIS A 217 3.16 7.56 8.09
C HIS A 217 2.54 8.93 7.78
N CYS A 218 2.43 9.78 8.79
CA CYS A 218 1.93 11.15 8.68
C CYS A 218 2.50 11.99 9.82
N ASN A 219 2.63 13.31 9.61
CA ASN A 219 3.18 14.24 10.63
C ASN A 219 4.50 13.76 11.28
N ASP A 220 5.44 13.25 10.47
CA ASP A 220 6.75 12.72 10.88
C ASP A 220 6.72 11.54 11.88
N LYS A 221 5.57 10.89 12.04
CA LYS A 221 5.40 9.70 12.88
C LYS A 221 4.76 8.56 12.10
N PHE A 222 4.97 7.34 12.57
CA PHE A 222 4.17 6.20 12.15
C PHE A 222 2.99 6.03 13.10
N TYR A 223 1.82 5.74 12.57
CA TYR A 223 0.63 5.43 13.37
C TYR A 223 0.14 4.04 13.04
N THR A 224 -0.26 3.29 14.06
CA THR A 224 -0.78 1.92 13.88
C THR A 224 -2.12 1.73 14.55
N ALA A 225 -3.01 0.97 13.93
CA ALA A 225 -4.30 0.58 14.51
C ALA A 225 -4.32 -0.92 14.83
N SER A 226 -4.68 -1.27 16.06
CA SER A 226 -4.80 -2.67 16.50
C SER A 226 -6.14 -3.29 16.09
N TYR A 227 -6.28 -4.61 16.26
CA TYR A 227 -7.57 -5.31 16.08
C TYR A 227 -8.69 -4.72 16.97
N GLY A 228 -8.35 -4.27 18.17
CA GLY A 228 -9.28 -3.66 19.11
C GLY A 228 -9.50 -2.16 18.90
N GLY A 229 -8.98 -1.58 17.81
CA GLY A 229 -9.14 -0.15 17.53
C GLY A 229 -8.20 0.77 18.33
N THR A 230 -7.26 0.21 19.10
CA THR A 230 -6.23 1.01 19.78
C THR A 230 -5.31 1.63 18.74
N VAL A 231 -5.09 2.95 18.84
CA VAL A 231 -4.18 3.68 17.99
C VAL A 231 -2.93 4.09 18.77
N MET A 232 -1.77 3.79 18.19
CA MET A 232 -0.47 4.09 18.76
C MET A 232 0.34 4.92 17.77
N ALA A 233 1.05 5.93 18.28
CA ALA A 233 2.04 6.69 17.53
C ALA A 233 3.43 6.12 17.80
N TRP A 234 4.30 6.19 16.79
CA TRP A 234 5.61 5.58 16.76
C TRP A 234 6.63 6.57 16.18
N GLU A 235 7.61 6.96 16.99
CA GLU A 235 8.63 7.95 16.59
C GLU A 235 10.00 7.29 16.42
N PRO A 236 10.72 7.58 15.33
CA PRO A 236 12.13 7.22 15.21
C PRO A 236 12.97 7.95 16.27
N ASN A 237 13.64 7.21 17.15
CA ASN A 237 14.59 7.75 18.13
C ASN A 237 15.97 7.13 17.93
N GLY A 238 16.83 7.81 17.16
CA GLY A 238 18.19 7.36 16.85
C GLY A 238 18.18 5.99 16.17
N LEU A 239 18.34 4.93 16.96
CA LEU A 239 18.36 3.53 16.51
C LEU A 239 17.06 2.77 16.77
N ALA A 240 16.12 3.29 17.57
CA ALA A 240 14.88 2.62 17.94
C ALA A 240 13.65 3.33 17.38
N ILE A 241 12.48 2.71 17.57
CA ILE A 241 11.18 3.37 17.42
C ILE A 241 10.46 3.23 18.77
N VAL A 242 10.00 4.36 19.32
CA VAL A 242 9.30 4.41 20.61
C VAL A 242 7.81 4.66 20.40
N SER A 243 6.96 4.15 21.29
CA SER A 243 5.51 4.26 21.14
C SER A 243 4.81 4.95 22.29
N GLU A 244 3.73 5.65 21.98
CA GLU A 244 2.72 6.10 22.93
C GLU A 244 1.31 5.71 22.47
N ILE A 245 0.43 5.42 23.42
CA ILE A 245 -0.98 5.16 23.13
C ILE A 245 -1.66 6.52 22.97
N ILE A 246 -2.27 6.73 21.80
CA ILE A 246 -2.97 7.97 21.48
C ILE A 246 -4.44 7.89 21.92
N SER A 247 -5.12 6.78 21.62
CA SER A 247 -6.51 6.57 22.00
C SER A 247 -6.87 5.09 21.96
N SER A 248 -7.81 4.69 22.83
CA SER A 248 -8.29 3.32 22.97
C SER A 248 -9.77 3.30 23.32
N ASP A 249 -10.66 3.57 22.37
CA ASP A 249 -12.12 3.50 22.61
C ASP A 249 -12.86 3.31 21.29
N ILE A 250 -12.92 2.07 20.80
CA ILE A 250 -13.93 1.66 19.83
C ILE A 250 -14.87 0.68 20.54
N ASP A 251 -16.17 0.97 20.48
CA ASP A 251 -17.25 0.14 21.03
C ASP A 251 -17.07 -1.35 20.66
N GLU A 252 -17.37 -2.26 21.60
CA GLU A 252 -17.32 -3.71 21.40
C GLU A 252 -18.13 -4.16 20.16
N ALA A 253 -19.16 -3.40 19.78
CA ALA A 253 -19.97 -3.65 18.59
C ALA A 253 -19.16 -3.66 17.26
N TYR A 254 -17.91 -3.18 17.26
CA TYR A 254 -17.05 -3.12 16.08
C TYR A 254 -15.90 -4.13 16.09
N ILE A 255 -15.90 -5.05 17.07
CA ILE A 255 -14.99 -6.21 17.12
C ILE A 255 -15.16 -7.03 15.83
N GLY A 256 -14.03 -7.41 15.20
CA GLY A 256 -14.01 -8.16 13.94
C GLY A 256 -13.92 -7.29 12.68
N CYS A 257 -14.00 -5.96 12.81
CA CYS A 257 -13.73 -5.06 11.69
C CYS A 257 -12.24 -5.00 11.35
N MET A 258 -11.95 -4.84 10.06
CA MET A 258 -10.61 -4.45 9.61
C MET A 258 -10.44 -2.96 9.84
N MET A 259 -9.36 -2.56 10.51
CA MET A 259 -9.11 -1.17 10.87
C MET A 259 -8.12 -0.57 9.87
N TYR A 260 -8.39 0.66 9.43
CA TYR A 260 -7.50 1.43 8.56
C TYR A 260 -7.30 2.82 9.15
N LEU A 261 -6.11 3.37 9.00
CA LEU A 261 -5.80 4.74 9.34
C LEU A 261 -5.66 5.57 8.07
N VAL A 262 -5.97 6.85 8.16
CA VAL A 262 -5.71 7.84 7.11
C VAL A 262 -5.55 9.22 7.74
N GLU A 263 -4.67 10.02 7.15
CA GLU A 263 -4.57 11.45 7.45
C GLU A 263 -5.62 12.21 6.64
N SER A 264 -6.46 12.98 7.31
CA SER A 264 -7.46 13.84 6.67
C SER A 264 -6.82 15.06 6.01
N PRO A 265 -7.53 15.75 5.08
CA PRO A 265 -7.02 16.99 4.48
C PRO A 265 -6.78 18.14 5.47
N ASP A 266 -7.34 18.05 6.69
CA ASP A 266 -7.15 19.01 7.77
C ASP A 266 -6.09 18.52 8.77
N ASP A 267 -5.18 17.64 8.33
CA ASP A 267 -4.06 17.02 9.07
C ASP A 267 -4.47 16.20 10.32
N ASN A 268 -5.76 15.97 10.54
CA ASN A 268 -6.27 15.12 11.62
C ASN A 268 -6.20 13.63 11.25
N LEU A 269 -5.89 12.79 12.23
CA LEU A 269 -5.93 11.33 12.09
C LEU A 269 -7.36 10.79 12.09
N MET A 270 -7.69 9.96 11.10
CA MET A 270 -8.97 9.26 11.00
C MET A 270 -8.80 7.76 11.06
N LEU A 271 -9.79 7.09 11.64
CA LEU A 271 -9.87 5.65 11.77
C LEU A 271 -11.10 5.12 11.05
N ILE A 272 -10.90 4.10 10.22
CA ILE A 272 -11.95 3.48 9.43
C ILE A 272 -12.08 2.03 9.82
N ALA A 273 -13.26 1.65 10.30
CA ALA A 273 -13.63 0.27 10.51
C ALA A 273 -14.39 -0.24 9.28
N ARG A 274 -13.80 -1.22 8.59
CA ARG A 274 -14.40 -1.95 7.47
C ARG A 274 -15.02 -3.24 7.99
N HIS A 275 -16.33 -3.34 7.86
CA HIS A 275 -17.10 -4.52 8.23
C HIS A 275 -17.29 -5.41 7.00
N ALA A 276 -16.94 -6.69 7.13
CA ALA A 276 -17.27 -7.71 6.14
C ALA A 276 -18.53 -8.45 6.58
N GLY A 277 -19.55 -8.51 5.71
CA GLY A 277 -20.75 -9.28 5.93
C GLY A 277 -20.52 -10.79 5.83
N GLU A 278 -21.48 -11.56 6.33
CA GLU A 278 -21.49 -13.02 6.18
C GLU A 278 -21.77 -13.41 4.72
N GLY A 279 -20.85 -14.15 4.12
CA GLY A 279 -21.00 -14.73 2.79
C GLY A 279 -20.77 -16.24 2.83
N PRO A 280 -21.37 -17.02 1.91
CA PRO A 280 -21.32 -18.48 1.95
C PRO A 280 -19.94 -19.08 1.67
N ILE A 281 -19.02 -18.30 1.06
CA ILE A 281 -17.68 -18.76 0.64
C ILE A 281 -16.60 -17.75 1.03
N ILE A 282 -16.82 -16.46 0.76
CA ILE A 282 -15.94 -15.34 1.15
C ILE A 282 -16.82 -14.23 1.74
N SER A 283 -16.38 -13.62 2.83
CA SER A 283 -17.02 -12.43 3.38
C SER A 283 -16.77 -11.22 2.48
N HIS A 284 -17.83 -10.55 2.05
CA HIS A 284 -17.75 -9.32 1.27
C HIS A 284 -17.97 -8.10 2.14
N THR A 285 -17.38 -6.97 1.77
CA THR A 285 -17.59 -5.73 2.49
C THR A 285 -19.06 -5.34 2.48
N SER A 286 -19.60 -4.98 3.65
CA SER A 286 -21.00 -4.55 3.78
C SER A 286 -21.13 -3.11 4.25
N LEU A 287 -20.20 -2.61 5.06
CA LEU A 287 -20.28 -1.28 5.63
C LEU A 287 -18.89 -0.72 5.99
N PHE A 288 -18.77 0.60 5.93
CA PHE A 288 -17.68 1.36 6.51
C PHE A 288 -18.18 2.31 7.60
N LEU A 289 -17.43 2.38 8.68
CA LEU A 289 -17.59 3.36 9.74
C LEU A 289 -16.33 4.20 9.79
N VAL A 290 -16.52 5.52 9.81
CA VAL A 290 -15.43 6.48 9.76
C VAL A 290 -15.47 7.27 11.05
N PHE A 291 -14.31 7.44 11.67
CA PHE A 291 -14.12 8.18 12.91
C PHE A 291 -12.99 9.18 12.74
N SER A 292 -13.14 10.36 13.30
CA SER A 292 -12.08 11.37 13.44
C SER A 292 -11.63 11.38 14.89
N LEU A 293 -10.32 11.50 15.12
CA LEU A 293 -9.80 11.71 16.47
C LEU A 293 -10.12 13.14 16.90
N ASP A 294 -10.70 13.29 18.10
CA ASP A 294 -10.65 14.57 18.81
C ASP A 294 -9.38 14.61 19.65
N GLU A 295 -8.44 15.48 19.30
CA GLU A 295 -7.15 15.57 19.97
C GLU A 295 -7.23 16.16 21.40
N GLN A 296 -8.29 16.91 21.72
CA GLN A 296 -8.45 17.50 23.05
C GLN A 296 -8.88 16.44 24.05
N ASP A 297 -9.86 15.62 23.65
CA ASP A 297 -10.45 14.59 24.50
C ASP A 297 -9.80 13.20 24.31
N LEU A 298 -8.98 13.03 23.27
CA LEU A 298 -8.41 11.75 22.81
C LEU A 298 -9.48 10.68 22.53
N GLN A 299 -10.60 11.09 21.94
CA GLN A 299 -11.78 10.25 21.70
C GLN A 299 -12.15 10.19 20.21
N TRP A 300 -12.64 9.03 19.78
CA TRP A 300 -13.08 8.82 18.39
C TRP A 300 -14.50 9.34 18.18
N LYS A 301 -14.66 10.33 17.30
CA LYS A 301 -15.96 10.89 16.92
C LYS A 301 -16.40 10.37 15.56
N LYS A 302 -17.56 9.71 15.52
CA LYS A 302 -18.13 9.14 14.29
C LYS A 302 -18.45 10.23 13.26
N VAL A 303 -17.92 10.05 12.06
CA VAL A 303 -18.14 10.93 10.90
C VAL A 303 -19.22 10.35 9.99
N LYS A 304 -20.18 11.19 9.60
CA LYS A 304 -21.31 10.80 8.75
C LYS A 304 -21.08 11.03 7.25
N SER A 305 -20.17 11.95 6.91
CA SER A 305 -19.91 12.40 5.54
C SER A 305 -18.44 12.76 5.37
N LEU A 306 -17.87 12.40 4.23
CA LEU A 306 -16.56 12.87 3.75
C LEU A 306 -16.68 14.16 2.93
N HIS A 307 -17.89 14.70 2.77
CA HIS A 307 -18.18 15.92 2.01
C HIS A 307 -17.66 15.83 0.57
N GLN A 308 -16.83 16.78 0.13
CA GLN A 308 -16.27 16.85 -1.22
C GLN A 308 -14.99 16.02 -1.38
N GLN A 309 -14.72 15.09 -0.45
CA GLN A 309 -13.56 14.23 -0.48
C GLN A 309 -13.92 12.81 -0.93
N THR A 310 -12.93 12.10 -1.44
CA THR A 310 -12.99 10.68 -1.78
C THR A 310 -11.82 9.97 -1.09
N LEU A 311 -12.09 8.83 -0.45
CA LEU A 311 -11.10 8.07 0.31
C LEU A 311 -10.70 6.80 -0.44
N PHE A 312 -9.42 6.46 -0.46
CA PHE A 312 -8.88 5.23 -1.05
C PHE A 312 -8.30 4.31 0.03
N LEU A 313 -8.85 3.10 0.17
CA LEU A 313 -8.47 2.11 1.18
C LEU A 313 -8.01 0.80 0.53
N GLY A 314 -7.02 0.14 1.16
CA GLY A 314 -6.51 -1.15 0.69
C GLY A 314 -5.11 -1.44 1.24
N GLY A 315 -4.31 -2.15 0.44
CA GLY A 315 -2.90 -2.44 0.75
C GLY A 315 -1.98 -1.22 0.66
N ASN A 316 -2.44 -0.13 0.04
CA ASN A 316 -1.74 1.16 0.00
C ASN A 316 -1.77 1.87 1.36
N GLN A 317 -0.89 2.85 1.54
CA GLN A 317 -1.15 3.90 2.53
C GLN A 317 -2.44 4.62 2.11
N SER A 318 -3.46 4.54 2.97
CA SER A 318 -4.76 5.15 2.73
C SER A 318 -4.62 6.64 2.44
N MET A 319 -5.47 7.18 1.57
CA MET A 319 -5.32 8.57 1.12
C MET A 319 -6.66 9.19 0.75
N PHE A 320 -6.83 10.47 1.09
CA PHE A 320 -7.91 11.31 0.59
C PHE A 320 -7.51 12.01 -0.71
N LEU A 321 -8.47 12.16 -1.61
CA LEU A 321 -8.39 13.04 -2.76
C LEU A 321 -9.57 14.01 -2.77
N PRO A 322 -9.34 15.31 -3.05
CA PRO A 322 -10.41 16.28 -3.25
C PRO A 322 -11.13 15.98 -4.56
N ALA A 323 -12.41 15.57 -4.50
CA ALA A 323 -13.17 15.20 -5.70
C ALA A 323 -13.30 16.36 -6.71
N ALA A 324 -13.17 17.61 -6.27
CA ALA A 324 -13.16 18.78 -7.13
C ALA A 324 -11.99 18.78 -8.15
N ASP A 325 -10.85 18.18 -7.80
CA ASP A 325 -9.68 18.12 -8.66
C ASP A 325 -9.71 16.89 -9.60
N PHE A 326 -10.59 15.93 -9.33
CA PHE A 326 -10.71 14.65 -10.03
C PHE A 326 -12.18 14.37 -10.39
N PRO A 327 -12.71 14.97 -11.48
CA PRO A 327 -14.13 14.88 -11.84
C PRO A 327 -14.62 13.46 -12.15
N GLU A 328 -13.71 12.53 -12.43
CA GLU A 328 -13.95 11.10 -12.58
C GLU A 328 -14.29 10.39 -11.25
N LEU A 329 -13.98 10.99 -10.10
CA LEU A 329 -14.19 10.41 -8.78
C LEU A 329 -15.53 10.83 -8.20
N LYS A 330 -16.20 9.88 -7.55
CA LYS A 330 -17.42 10.17 -6.78
C LYS A 330 -17.04 10.77 -5.42
N GLN A 331 -17.52 11.98 -5.14
CA GLN A 331 -17.41 12.60 -3.82
C GLN A 331 -18.16 11.78 -2.75
N ASN A 332 -17.82 11.99 -1.48
CA ASN A 332 -18.44 11.31 -0.35
C ASN A 332 -18.42 9.77 -0.47
N CYS A 333 -17.38 9.24 -1.10
CA CYS A 333 -17.23 7.81 -1.36
C CYS A 333 -15.89 7.26 -0.88
N ILE A 334 -15.87 5.96 -0.61
CA ILE A 334 -14.70 5.18 -0.26
C ILE A 334 -14.45 4.15 -1.37
N TYR A 335 -13.33 4.28 -2.07
CA TYR A 335 -12.84 3.32 -3.05
C TYR A 335 -11.97 2.31 -2.30
N PHE A 336 -12.36 1.05 -2.26
CA PHE A 336 -11.68 0.04 -1.45
C PHE A 336 -11.24 -1.15 -2.28
N THR A 337 -10.13 -1.77 -1.89
CA THR A 337 -9.69 -3.06 -2.41
C THR A 337 -9.58 -4.11 -1.31
N ASN A 338 -9.68 -5.40 -1.66
CA ASN A 338 -9.33 -6.46 -0.73
C ASN A 338 -7.80 -6.52 -0.59
N ASN A 339 -7.31 -6.49 0.63
CA ASN A 339 -5.89 -6.59 0.98
C ASN A 339 -5.60 -7.74 1.95
N ILE A 340 -6.57 -8.64 2.21
CA ILE A 340 -6.38 -9.76 3.14
C ILE A 340 -5.76 -10.95 2.40
N LEU A 341 -4.42 -11.00 2.39
CA LEU A 341 -3.62 -12.05 1.76
C LEU A 341 -3.98 -13.47 2.27
N GLU A 342 -4.41 -13.60 3.52
CA GLU A 342 -4.80 -14.88 4.14
C GLU A 342 -5.96 -15.58 3.41
N PHE A 343 -6.88 -14.81 2.79
CA PHE A 343 -8.07 -15.35 2.13
C PHE A 343 -8.02 -15.23 0.60
N CYS A 344 -7.25 -14.30 0.05
CA CYS A 344 -7.11 -14.14 -1.40
C CYS A 344 -6.56 -15.42 -2.05
N GLY A 345 -7.05 -15.83 -3.23
CA GLY A 345 -6.51 -16.98 -3.98
C GLY A 345 -6.92 -18.40 -3.54
N TYR A 346 -7.74 -18.59 -2.48
CA TYR A 346 -8.38 -19.91 -2.25
C TYR A 346 -9.35 -20.28 -3.39
N PHE A 347 -9.90 -19.26 -4.05
CA PHE A 347 -10.79 -19.39 -5.19
C PHE A 347 -10.32 -18.41 -6.26
N HIS A 348 -9.45 -18.84 -7.18
CA HIS A 348 -8.81 -17.97 -8.20
C HIS A 348 -9.78 -17.10 -9.03
N TYR A 349 -11.07 -17.49 -9.09
CA TYR A 349 -12.12 -16.79 -9.83
C TYR A 349 -13.25 -16.22 -8.95
N ALA A 350 -13.07 -16.20 -7.62
CA ALA A 350 -14.06 -15.54 -6.76
C ALA A 350 -14.03 -14.03 -6.95
N ASP A 351 -15.21 -13.41 -6.91
CA ASP A 351 -15.38 -11.96 -7.06
C ASP A 351 -14.46 -11.22 -6.08
N SER A 352 -13.59 -10.38 -6.64
CA SER A 352 -12.68 -9.54 -5.88
C SER A 352 -13.49 -8.56 -5.02
N ASP A 353 -13.31 -8.54 -3.70
CA ASP A 353 -13.99 -7.61 -2.79
C ASP A 353 -13.41 -6.18 -2.94
N ILE A 354 -13.78 -5.55 -4.05
CA ILE A 354 -13.33 -4.24 -4.53
C ILE A 354 -14.55 -3.46 -4.98
N GLY A 355 -14.64 -2.18 -4.61
CA GLY A 355 -15.77 -1.36 -5.00
C GLY A 355 -15.69 0.08 -4.52
N VAL A 356 -16.82 0.77 -4.70
CA VAL A 356 -17.03 2.14 -4.28
C VAL A 356 -18.20 2.16 -3.30
N PHE A 357 -17.92 2.49 -2.05
CA PHE A 357 -18.94 2.66 -1.02
C PHE A 357 -19.35 4.13 -0.92
N ASN A 358 -20.63 4.41 -1.09
CA ASN A 358 -21.18 5.76 -0.94
C ASN A 358 -21.62 6.00 0.51
N MET A 359 -21.06 7.03 1.15
CA MET A 359 -21.28 7.29 2.59
C MET A 359 -22.71 7.75 2.91
N GLU A 360 -23.44 8.34 1.97
CA GLU A 360 -24.80 8.84 2.17
C GLU A 360 -25.82 7.71 2.01
N SER A 361 -25.83 7.07 0.84
CA SER A 361 -26.77 5.98 0.51
C SER A 361 -26.42 4.65 1.17
N LYS A 362 -25.20 4.50 1.69
CA LYS A 362 -24.65 3.25 2.27
C LYS A 362 -24.62 2.08 1.29
N LYS A 363 -24.60 2.36 -0.02
CA LYS A 363 -24.53 1.36 -1.08
C LYS A 363 -23.10 1.15 -1.55
N ILE A 364 -22.80 -0.08 -1.95
CA ILE A 364 -21.55 -0.47 -2.62
C ILE A 364 -21.86 -0.67 -4.10
N GLU A 365 -21.06 -0.06 -4.95
CA GLU A 365 -21.13 -0.20 -6.41
C GLU A 365 -19.78 -0.71 -6.93
N PRO A 366 -19.77 -1.46 -8.04
CA PRO A 366 -18.51 -1.83 -8.70
C PRO A 366 -17.80 -0.58 -9.23
N ILE A 367 -16.47 -0.66 -9.38
CA ILE A 367 -15.70 0.36 -10.08
C ILE A 367 -16.08 0.32 -11.56
N ASP A 368 -16.49 1.46 -12.09
CA ASP A 368 -16.95 1.60 -13.47
C ASP A 368 -15.87 1.14 -14.47
N HIS A 369 -16.27 0.36 -15.49
CA HIS A 369 -15.40 -0.25 -16.51
C HIS A 369 -14.27 -1.19 -16.04
N LEU A 370 -14.12 -1.47 -14.73
CA LEU A 370 -13.03 -2.34 -14.26
C LEU A 370 -13.17 -3.78 -14.79
N GLY A 371 -14.41 -4.27 -14.87
CA GLY A 371 -14.69 -5.64 -15.31
C GLY A 371 -14.19 -6.72 -14.32
N ARG A 372 -14.24 -7.97 -14.76
CA ARG A 372 -13.71 -9.11 -13.99
C ARG A 372 -12.21 -9.21 -14.13
N HIS A 373 -11.54 -9.52 -13.03
CA HIS A 373 -10.10 -9.72 -12.95
C HIS A 373 -9.80 -10.76 -11.87
N LEU A 374 -8.55 -11.20 -11.79
CA LEU A 374 -8.11 -12.18 -10.79
C LEU A 374 -8.12 -11.56 -9.40
N ASN A 375 -8.13 -12.41 -8.37
CA ASN A 375 -8.08 -11.97 -6.97
C ASN A 375 -6.76 -12.30 -6.27
N TRP A 376 -5.77 -12.80 -7.01
CA TRP A 376 -4.44 -13.10 -6.50
C TRP A 376 -3.34 -12.73 -7.51
N PRO A 377 -2.29 -11.98 -7.10
CA PRO A 377 -2.20 -11.26 -5.82
C PRO A 377 -3.31 -10.19 -5.66
N PRO A 378 -3.57 -9.67 -4.44
CA PRO A 378 -4.60 -8.68 -4.24
C PRO A 378 -4.30 -7.37 -4.97
N SER A 379 -5.34 -6.71 -5.48
CA SER A 379 -5.22 -5.42 -6.17
C SER A 379 -4.86 -4.29 -5.19
N VAL A 380 -3.97 -3.39 -5.60
CA VAL A 380 -3.46 -2.31 -4.75
C VAL A 380 -3.61 -0.96 -5.45
N TRP A 381 -4.08 0.05 -4.72
CA TRP A 381 -4.08 1.43 -5.21
C TRP A 381 -2.65 1.94 -5.36
N PHE A 382 -2.33 2.43 -6.54
CA PHE A 382 -1.08 3.07 -6.88
C PHE A 382 -1.35 4.53 -7.21
N PHE A 383 -0.60 5.43 -6.60
CA PHE A 383 -0.68 6.86 -6.86
C PHE A 383 0.53 7.24 -7.72
N PRO A 384 0.36 7.37 -9.05
CA PRO A 384 1.47 7.63 -9.94
C PRO A 384 2.17 8.93 -9.57
N SER A 385 3.48 8.85 -9.36
CA SER A 385 4.35 10.02 -9.20
C SER A 385 5.51 9.92 -10.17
N LEU A 386 5.77 11.01 -10.89
CA LEU A 386 6.99 11.21 -11.67
C LEU A 386 7.79 12.29 -10.96
N SER A 387 8.46 11.90 -9.87
CA SER A 387 9.45 12.70 -9.16
C SER A 387 10.71 12.94 -10.00
#